data_AF-A0A9P4PH73-F1
#
_entry.id   AF-A0A9P4PH73-F1
#
_cell.length_a   1.000
_cell.length_b   1.000
_cell.length_c   1.000
_cell.angle_alpha   90.00
_cell.angle_beta   90.00
_cell.angle_gamma   90.00
#
_symmetry.space_group_name_H-M   'P 1'
#
loop_
_entity.id
_entity.type
_entity.pdbx_description
1 polymer ?
#
loop_
_entity_poly.entity_id
_entity_poly.type
_entity_poly.pdbx_seq_one_letter_code
_entity_poly.pdbx_strand_id
1 'polypeptide(L)'
;MAREIAETFYSVKDFGVHVYQLEELLLSDPTGTGLKPYETIRGKISVHIPTTMCNGGSERAWRSTENEVAFLNGLYTQLNHLTRLTHKSRLTIEIRLTTSAPLRMKYEQGERRFYNIMESVRAPIYNLIHAGVNVTVKHTRMSNAKTRNISEEPLNYFRMSKEAWEAEKKSHGLDWKPSVDFITREELEDEDEGLRSDAERRLREALEQRWGHLNSIDAY
;
A
#
# COMPACT_ATOMS: atom_id res chain seq x y z
N MET A 1 -25.10 28.22 -4.17
CA MET A 1 -25.16 27.49 -5.45
C MET A 1 -23.89 26.69 -5.77
N ALA A 2 -22.74 27.29 -6.10
CA ALA A 2 -21.53 26.52 -6.46
C ALA A 2 -21.07 25.53 -5.38
N ARG A 3 -21.09 25.96 -4.11
CA ARG A 3 -20.79 25.11 -2.95
C ARG A 3 -21.77 23.96 -2.78
N GLU A 4 -23.07 24.22 -2.84
CA GLU A 4 -24.12 23.19 -2.69
C GLU A 4 -24.04 22.13 -3.80
N ILE A 5 -23.73 22.56 -5.03
CA ILE A 5 -23.51 21.65 -6.16
C ILE A 5 -22.30 20.76 -5.88
N ALA A 6 -21.19 21.34 -5.40
CA ALA A 6 -19.99 20.58 -5.08
C ALA A 6 -20.24 19.61 -3.90
N GLU A 7 -20.93 20.04 -2.85
CA GLU A 7 -21.31 19.17 -1.73
C GLU A 7 -22.18 17.99 -2.19
N THR A 8 -23.14 18.24 -3.08
CA THR A 8 -23.98 17.20 -3.68
C THR A 8 -23.14 16.22 -4.51
N PHE A 9 -22.23 16.75 -5.33
CA PHE A 9 -21.33 15.92 -6.14
C PHE A 9 -20.47 14.98 -5.28
N TYR A 10 -19.81 15.49 -4.24
CA TYR A 10 -18.93 14.68 -3.39
C TYR A 10 -19.69 13.68 -2.52
N SER A 11 -20.92 13.98 -2.11
CA SER A 11 -21.70 13.10 -1.24
C SER A 11 -22.34 11.91 -1.95
N VAL A 12 -22.61 12.03 -3.26
CA VAL A 12 -23.33 11.00 -4.04
C VAL A 12 -22.38 10.16 -4.90
N LYS A 13 -21.27 10.72 -5.36
CA LYS A 13 -20.42 10.08 -6.36
C LYS A 13 -19.45 9.06 -5.74
N ASP A 14 -19.20 8.00 -6.50
CA ASP A 14 -18.09 7.07 -6.26
C ASP A 14 -16.82 7.55 -6.98
N PHE A 15 -15.68 7.41 -6.31
CA PHE A 15 -14.40 7.90 -6.81
C PHE A 15 -13.47 6.75 -7.15
N GLY A 16 -12.83 6.82 -8.30
CA GLY A 16 -11.70 5.97 -8.68
C GLY A 16 -10.48 6.86 -8.90
N VAL A 17 -9.43 6.69 -8.10
CA VAL A 17 -8.25 7.56 -8.15
C VAL A 17 -6.95 6.77 -8.04
N HIS A 18 -5.90 7.32 -8.64
CA HIS A 18 -4.55 6.89 -8.37
C HIS A 18 -4.12 7.35 -6.96
N VAL A 19 -3.30 6.57 -6.26
CA VAL A 19 -2.89 6.91 -4.89
C VAL A 19 -2.27 8.31 -4.77
N TYR A 20 -1.43 8.74 -5.71
CA TYR A 20 -0.85 10.09 -5.77
C TYR A 20 -1.83 11.23 -6.06
N GLN A 21 -3.09 10.93 -6.37
CA GLN A 21 -4.15 11.94 -6.56
C GLN A 21 -5.05 12.06 -5.32
N LEU A 22 -4.79 11.29 -4.26
CA LEU A 22 -5.63 11.29 -3.06
C LEU A 22 -5.62 12.63 -2.37
N GLU A 23 -4.44 13.24 -2.20
CA GLU A 23 -4.34 14.55 -1.59
C GLU A 23 -5.17 15.60 -2.33
N GLU A 24 -5.04 15.64 -3.66
CA GLU A 24 -5.82 16.56 -4.51
C GLU A 24 -7.32 16.30 -4.39
N LEU A 25 -7.76 15.03 -4.50
CA LEU A 25 -9.18 14.68 -4.35
C LEU A 25 -9.75 15.12 -3.00
N LEU A 26 -9.00 14.91 -1.92
CA LEU A 26 -9.50 15.06 -0.56
C LEU A 26 -9.36 16.48 -0.03
N LEU A 27 -8.31 17.20 -0.42
CA LEU A 27 -7.91 18.47 0.21
C LEU A 27 -8.02 19.68 -0.73
N SER A 28 -8.11 19.47 -2.05
CA SER A 28 -8.25 20.59 -2.99
C SER A 28 -9.68 21.13 -2.99
N ASP A 29 -9.80 22.46 -3.02
CA ASP A 29 -11.07 23.15 -3.27
C ASP A 29 -11.05 23.75 -4.68
N PRO A 30 -11.43 22.96 -5.72
CA PRO A 30 -11.41 23.45 -7.10
C PRO A 30 -12.42 24.57 -7.35
N THR A 31 -13.37 24.78 -6.44
CA THR A 31 -14.43 25.78 -6.57
C THR A 31 -14.11 27.10 -5.87
N GLY A 32 -13.08 27.12 -5.02
CA GLY A 32 -12.74 28.29 -4.19
C GLY A 32 -13.85 28.69 -3.21
N THR A 33 -14.72 27.75 -2.82
CA THR A 33 -15.87 28.01 -1.94
C THR A 33 -15.61 27.73 -0.45
N GLY A 34 -14.39 27.35 -0.10
CA GLY A 34 -13.99 26.83 1.20
C GLY A 34 -14.46 25.39 1.46
N LEU A 35 -14.92 24.67 0.43
CA LEU A 35 -15.36 23.29 0.57
C LEU A 35 -14.17 22.38 0.85
N LYS A 36 -14.34 21.46 1.78
CA LYS A 36 -13.35 20.42 2.08
C LYS A 36 -13.91 19.07 1.66
N PRO A 37 -13.49 18.51 0.51
CA PRO A 37 -14.06 17.27 -0.03
C PRO A 37 -14.10 16.11 0.98
N TYR A 38 -13.06 15.95 1.80
CA TYR A 38 -12.98 14.89 2.79
C TYR A 38 -14.11 14.91 3.85
N GLU A 39 -14.76 16.07 4.06
CA GLU A 39 -15.88 16.21 5.00
C GLU A 39 -17.21 15.77 4.37
N THR A 40 -17.28 15.71 3.05
CA THR A 40 -18.53 15.49 2.31
C THR A 40 -18.62 14.12 1.65
N ILE A 41 -17.48 13.50 1.31
CA ILE A 41 -17.45 12.19 0.68
C ILE A 41 -18.10 11.13 1.57
N ARG A 42 -19.06 10.38 1.01
CA ARG A 42 -19.82 9.33 1.69
C ARG A 42 -19.90 8.01 0.93
N GLY A 43 -19.60 8.02 -0.37
CA GLY A 43 -19.70 6.86 -1.25
C GLY A 43 -18.47 5.94 -1.23
N LYS A 44 -18.29 5.18 -2.31
CA LYS A 44 -17.14 4.29 -2.48
C LYS A 44 -15.92 5.07 -3.00
N ILE A 45 -14.75 4.80 -2.43
CA ILE A 45 -13.46 5.24 -2.98
C ILE A 45 -12.67 4.00 -3.41
N SER A 46 -12.28 3.95 -4.67
CA SER A 46 -11.37 2.93 -5.22
C SER A 46 -10.01 3.57 -5.46
N VAL A 47 -9.00 3.13 -4.71
CA VAL A 47 -7.63 3.64 -4.77
C VAL A 47 -6.77 2.65 -5.53
N HIS A 48 -6.17 3.09 -6.63
CA HIS A 48 -5.23 2.28 -7.40
C HIS A 48 -3.78 2.61 -7.02
N ILE A 49 -3.05 1.58 -6.61
CA ILE A 49 -1.63 1.64 -6.24
C ILE A 49 -0.86 0.78 -7.26
N PRO A 50 -0.38 1.38 -8.37
CA PRO A 50 0.51 0.67 -9.26
C PRO A 50 1.93 0.69 -8.71
N THR A 51 2.47 -0.51 -8.51
CA THR A 51 3.90 -0.69 -8.24
C THR A 51 4.54 -1.39 -9.45
N THR A 52 4.07 -1.03 -10.64
CA THR A 52 4.39 -1.66 -11.94
C THR A 52 5.31 -0.81 -12.81
N MET A 53 5.63 0.43 -12.42
CA MET A 53 6.71 1.25 -13.01
C MET A 53 8.12 0.68 -12.75
N CYS A 54 8.23 -0.64 -12.63
CA CYS A 54 9.21 -1.36 -11.82
C CYS A 54 9.79 -2.57 -12.57
N ASN A 55 9.39 -2.75 -13.83
CA ASN A 55 9.80 -3.83 -14.70
C ASN A 55 10.57 -3.28 -15.92
N GLY A 56 11.86 -3.61 -16.05
CA GLY A 56 12.68 -3.29 -17.22
C GLY A 56 13.73 -2.21 -17.01
N GLY A 57 14.14 -1.52 -18.08
CA GLY A 57 15.25 -0.55 -18.09
C GLY A 57 15.01 0.78 -17.34
N SER A 58 13.89 0.92 -16.63
CA SER A 58 13.56 2.11 -15.85
C SER A 58 12.97 1.70 -14.50
N GLU A 59 13.80 1.12 -13.63
CA GLU A 59 13.39 0.72 -12.28
C GLU A 59 12.91 1.88 -11.39
N ARG A 60 13.11 3.14 -11.82
CA ARG A 60 12.66 4.39 -11.15
C ARG A 60 12.78 4.31 -9.62
N ALA A 61 11.66 4.02 -8.93
CA ALA A 61 11.58 3.88 -7.49
C ALA A 61 12.53 2.80 -6.91
N TRP A 62 12.83 1.73 -7.65
CA TRP A 62 13.65 0.61 -7.16
C TRP A 62 15.11 0.67 -7.62
N ARG A 63 15.49 1.77 -8.27
CA ARG A 63 16.84 1.96 -8.80
C ARG A 63 17.89 2.09 -7.67
N SER A 64 17.52 2.74 -6.57
CA SER A 64 18.36 2.89 -5.39
C SER A 64 17.49 2.81 -4.14
N THR A 65 18.11 2.48 -3.01
CA THR A 65 17.45 2.43 -1.72
C THR A 65 16.84 3.80 -1.33
N GLU A 66 17.45 4.93 -1.67
CA GLU A 66 16.84 6.24 -1.38
C GLU A 66 15.54 6.47 -2.18
N ASN A 67 15.53 6.11 -3.45
CA ASN A 67 14.34 6.22 -4.29
C ASN A 67 13.20 5.32 -3.79
N GLU A 68 13.56 4.15 -3.28
CA GLU A 68 12.59 3.19 -2.75
C GLU A 68 11.98 3.73 -1.47
N VAL A 69 12.81 4.20 -0.54
CA VAL A 69 12.36 4.84 0.70
C VAL A 69 11.45 6.04 0.41
N ALA A 70 11.82 6.91 -0.54
CA ALA A 70 11.01 8.06 -0.91
C ALA A 70 9.64 7.63 -1.49
N PHE A 71 9.62 6.60 -2.33
CA PHE A 71 8.38 6.03 -2.88
C PHE A 71 7.48 5.46 -1.79
N LEU A 72 8.03 4.65 -0.89
CA LEU A 72 7.30 3.99 0.20
C LEU A 72 6.74 5.00 1.21
N ASN A 73 7.51 6.02 1.57
CA ASN A 73 7.05 7.10 2.44
C ASN A 73 5.96 7.96 1.77
N GLY A 74 6.10 8.23 0.47
CA GLY A 74 5.06 8.91 -0.31
C GLY A 74 3.77 8.10 -0.38
N LEU A 75 3.87 6.79 -0.57
CA LEU A 75 2.72 5.87 -0.56
C LEU A 75 2.01 5.88 0.79
N TYR A 76 2.75 5.75 1.90
CA TYR A 76 2.21 5.84 3.25
C TYR A 76 1.49 7.17 3.48
N THR A 77 2.13 8.29 3.14
CA THR A 77 1.59 9.64 3.33
C THR A 77 0.28 9.83 2.57
N GLN A 78 0.26 9.44 1.30
CA GLN A 78 -0.93 9.60 0.45
C GLN A 78 -2.11 8.76 0.94
N LEU A 79 -1.88 7.50 1.33
CA LEU A 79 -2.93 6.67 1.92
C LEU A 79 -3.40 7.20 3.27
N ASN A 80 -2.50 7.79 4.05
CA ASN A 80 -2.86 8.35 5.35
C ASN A 80 -3.84 9.52 5.22
N HIS A 81 -3.94 10.21 4.09
CA HIS A 81 -4.99 11.23 3.88
C HIS A 81 -6.41 10.65 3.96
N LEU A 82 -6.61 9.37 3.65
CA LEU A 82 -7.92 8.72 3.81
C LEU A 82 -8.40 8.71 5.27
N THR A 83 -7.48 8.83 6.25
CA THR A 83 -7.84 8.93 7.66
C THR A 83 -8.59 10.22 7.98
N ARG A 84 -8.52 11.26 7.14
CA ARG A 84 -9.26 12.52 7.30
C ARG A 84 -10.75 12.43 6.96
N LEU A 85 -11.17 11.42 6.20
CA LEU A 85 -12.58 11.25 5.82
C LEU A 85 -13.49 11.17 7.06
N THR A 86 -14.55 11.98 7.13
CA THR A 86 -15.37 12.11 8.36
C THR A 86 -16.38 10.98 8.54
N HIS A 87 -16.97 10.48 7.44
CA HIS A 87 -18.12 9.57 7.48
C HIS A 87 -17.74 8.08 7.50
N LYS A 88 -16.78 7.68 8.37
CA LYS A 88 -16.14 6.36 8.38
C LYS A 88 -17.09 5.16 8.23
N SER A 89 -18.17 5.13 9.01
CA SER A 89 -19.13 4.00 9.04
C SER A 89 -19.96 3.82 7.77
N ARG A 90 -20.01 4.83 6.89
CA ARG A 90 -20.74 4.78 5.62
C ARG A 90 -19.82 4.58 4.42
N LEU A 91 -18.51 4.74 4.63
CA LEU A 91 -17.52 4.69 3.57
C LEU A 91 -17.13 3.25 3.26
N THR A 92 -17.02 2.98 1.97
CA THR A 92 -16.38 1.76 1.45
C THR A 92 -15.12 2.17 0.72
N ILE A 93 -13.98 1.64 1.12
CA ILE A 93 -12.68 1.89 0.47
C ILE A 93 -12.18 0.59 -0.14
N GLU A 94 -11.98 0.59 -1.45
CA GLU A 94 -11.35 -0.51 -2.18
C GLU A 94 -9.92 -0.10 -2.53
N ILE A 95 -8.92 -0.79 -1.98
CA ILE A 95 -7.51 -0.57 -2.31
C ILE A 95 -7.09 -1.64 -3.31
N ARG A 96 -6.74 -1.23 -4.52
CA ARG A 96 -6.21 -2.09 -5.57
C ARG A 96 -4.70 -1.96 -5.61
N LEU A 97 -4.02 -2.92 -5.00
CA LEU A 97 -2.57 -3.00 -5.01
C LEU A 97 -2.12 -3.85 -6.19
N THR A 98 -1.35 -3.26 -7.10
CA THR A 98 -0.85 -3.98 -8.27
C THR A 98 0.65 -4.13 -8.16
N THR A 99 1.14 -5.32 -7.78
CA THR A 99 2.58 -5.59 -7.65
C THR A 99 3.14 -6.36 -8.81
N SER A 100 4.27 -5.91 -9.35
CA SER A 100 5.00 -6.64 -10.39
C SER A 100 6.09 -7.52 -9.80
N ALA A 101 6.15 -8.78 -10.23
CA ALA A 101 7.34 -9.58 -10.01
C ALA A 101 8.49 -9.01 -10.88
N PRO A 102 9.72 -8.88 -10.37
CA PRO A 102 10.84 -8.37 -11.16
C PRO A 102 11.17 -9.31 -12.31
N LEU A 103 11.39 -8.79 -13.52
CA LEU A 103 11.58 -9.62 -14.72
C LEU A 103 13.00 -10.13 -14.93
N ARG A 104 13.98 -9.49 -14.28
CA ARG A 104 15.42 -9.70 -14.50
C ARG A 104 16.22 -9.75 -13.19
N MET A 105 15.55 -9.82 -12.05
CA MET A 105 16.21 -9.89 -10.74
C MET A 105 15.96 -11.24 -10.09
N LYS A 106 16.80 -11.54 -9.09
CA LYS A 106 16.60 -12.67 -8.17
C LYS A 106 15.19 -12.62 -7.55
N TYR A 107 14.63 -13.79 -7.30
CA TYR A 107 13.27 -13.98 -6.80
C TYR A 107 13.02 -13.23 -5.48
N GLU A 108 14.02 -13.27 -4.59
CA GLU A 108 14.04 -12.68 -3.26
C GLU A 108 13.85 -11.16 -3.31
N GLN A 109 14.29 -10.52 -4.40
CA GLN A 109 14.06 -9.09 -4.62
C GLN A 109 12.58 -8.78 -4.87
N GLY A 110 11.83 -9.70 -5.48
CA GLY A 110 10.38 -9.56 -5.64
C GLY A 110 9.65 -9.66 -4.29
N GLU A 111 10.04 -10.62 -3.46
CA GLU A 111 9.52 -10.80 -2.10
C GLU A 111 9.83 -9.61 -1.20
N ARG A 112 11.07 -9.10 -1.26
CA ARG A 112 11.51 -7.89 -0.56
C ARG A 112 10.65 -6.68 -0.91
N ARG A 113 10.46 -6.43 -2.21
CA ARG A 113 9.61 -5.33 -2.70
C ARG A 113 8.18 -5.49 -2.20
N PHE A 114 7.61 -6.70 -2.30
CA PHE A 114 6.27 -6.99 -1.78
C PHE A 114 6.17 -6.70 -0.28
N TYR A 115 7.08 -7.22 0.52
CA TYR A 115 7.14 -6.98 1.97
C TYR A 115 7.18 -5.47 2.27
N ASN A 116 8.09 -4.73 1.66
CA ASN A 116 8.26 -3.30 1.91
C ASN A 116 7.01 -2.48 1.51
N ILE A 117 6.36 -2.84 0.41
CA ILE A 117 5.08 -2.24 0.00
C ILE A 117 3.99 -2.52 1.03
N MET A 118 3.86 -3.79 1.45
CA MET A 118 2.83 -4.21 2.41
C MET A 118 3.01 -3.51 3.75
N GLU A 119 4.24 -3.40 4.26
CA GLU A 119 4.55 -2.63 5.48
C GLU A 119 4.24 -1.13 5.33
N SER A 120 4.40 -0.58 4.12
CA SER A 120 4.08 0.84 3.87
C SER A 120 2.58 1.14 3.87
N VAL A 121 1.76 0.21 3.38
CA VAL A 121 0.30 0.37 3.36
C VAL A 121 -0.36 -0.10 4.66
N ARG A 122 0.36 -0.85 5.49
CA ARG A 122 -0.12 -1.49 6.72
C ARG A 122 -0.82 -0.54 7.67
N ALA A 123 -0.08 0.47 8.13
CA ALA A 123 -0.56 1.40 9.14
C ALA A 123 -1.79 2.22 8.66
N PRO A 124 -1.78 2.83 7.46
CA PRO A 124 -2.97 3.50 6.92
C PRO A 124 -4.19 2.58 6.83
N ILE A 125 -4.01 1.32 6.42
CA ILE A 125 -5.10 0.36 6.26
C ILE A 125 -5.69 -0.04 7.61
N TYR A 126 -4.87 -0.43 8.59
CA TYR A 126 -5.36 -0.78 9.92
C TYR A 126 -6.02 0.41 10.62
N ASN A 127 -5.49 1.63 10.46
CA ASN A 127 -6.13 2.83 10.98
C ASN A 127 -7.54 3.03 10.40
N LEU A 128 -7.76 2.73 9.11
CA LEU A 128 -9.07 2.81 8.49
C LEU A 128 -10.02 1.70 8.95
N ILE A 129 -9.55 0.45 8.97
CA ILE A 129 -10.32 -0.72 9.43
C ILE A 129 -10.81 -0.48 10.87
N HIS A 130 -9.90 -0.11 11.78
CA HIS A 130 -10.24 0.07 13.19
C HIS A 130 -10.94 1.40 13.50
N ALA A 131 -11.00 2.34 12.54
CA ALA A 131 -11.89 3.50 12.56
C ALA A 131 -13.32 3.17 12.11
N GLY A 132 -13.59 1.91 11.70
CA GLY A 132 -14.92 1.44 11.29
C GLY A 132 -15.24 1.64 9.81
N VAL A 133 -14.23 1.83 8.96
CA VAL A 133 -14.41 1.88 7.50
C VAL A 133 -14.49 0.46 6.94
N ASN A 134 -15.38 0.24 5.96
CA ASN A 134 -15.37 -0.99 5.19
C ASN A 134 -14.23 -0.96 4.17
N VAL A 135 -13.08 -1.55 4.52
CA VAL A 135 -11.90 -1.60 3.64
C VAL A 135 -11.80 -2.97 2.98
N THR A 136 -11.68 -2.99 1.66
CA THR A 136 -11.35 -4.19 0.88
C THR A 136 -10.01 -3.97 0.18
N VAL A 137 -9.07 -4.89 0.36
CA VAL A 137 -7.78 -4.85 -0.34
C VAL A 137 -7.76 -5.94 -1.40
N LYS A 138 -7.60 -5.54 -2.66
CA LYS A 138 -7.42 -6.43 -3.81
C LYS A 138 -5.97 -6.34 -4.24
N HIS A 139 -5.27 -7.47 -4.16
CA HIS A 139 -3.88 -7.55 -4.56
C HIS A 139 -3.79 -8.30 -5.89
N THR A 140 -3.36 -7.60 -6.92
CA THR A 140 -3.13 -8.15 -8.25
C THR A 140 -1.63 -8.27 -8.47
N ARG A 141 -1.18 -9.51 -8.70
CA ARG A 141 0.21 -9.78 -9.06
C ARG A 141 0.36 -9.78 -10.58
N MET A 142 1.11 -8.81 -11.11
CA MET A 142 1.46 -8.75 -12.53
C MET A 142 2.77 -9.49 -12.79
N SER A 143 2.76 -10.30 -13.82
CA SER A 143 3.90 -11.10 -14.28
C SER A 143 4.25 -10.75 -15.74
N ASN A 144 5.40 -11.19 -16.25
CA ASN A 144 5.88 -10.82 -17.61
C ASN A 144 5.07 -11.47 -18.74
N ALA A 145 5.45 -11.13 -19.98
CA ALA A 145 4.94 -11.69 -21.24
C ALA A 145 4.83 -13.23 -21.34
N LYS A 146 5.38 -14.00 -20.40
CA LYS A 146 5.30 -15.47 -20.37
C LYS A 146 4.44 -16.06 -19.24
N THR A 147 3.96 -15.26 -18.31
CA THR A 147 3.22 -15.74 -17.12
C THR A 147 1.92 -14.96 -16.98
N ARG A 148 0.80 -15.68 -16.86
CA ARG A 148 -0.55 -15.10 -16.64
C ARG A 148 -0.66 -14.64 -15.18
N ASN A 149 -1.44 -13.58 -14.94
CA ASN A 149 -1.80 -13.04 -13.63
C ASN A 149 -2.04 -14.16 -12.59
N ILE A 150 -1.37 -14.09 -11.45
CA ILE A 150 -1.35 -15.19 -10.46
C ILE A 150 -2.39 -14.98 -9.32
N SER A 151 -3.15 -13.88 -9.30
CA SER A 151 -4.25 -13.72 -8.33
C SER A 151 -5.25 -12.65 -8.76
N GLU A 152 -6.54 -13.04 -8.90
CA GLU A 152 -7.68 -12.13 -9.11
C GLU A 152 -8.54 -11.96 -7.85
N GLU A 153 -8.23 -12.65 -6.76
CA GLU A 153 -9.08 -12.66 -5.57
C GLU A 153 -8.52 -11.80 -4.42
N PRO A 154 -9.40 -11.14 -3.63
CA PRO A 154 -8.98 -10.36 -2.49
C PRO A 154 -8.31 -11.25 -1.44
N LEU A 155 -7.00 -11.08 -1.27
CA LEU A 155 -6.25 -11.72 -0.20
C LEU A 155 -6.49 -10.93 1.09
N ASN A 156 -7.13 -11.57 2.06
CA ASN A 156 -7.36 -10.96 3.37
C ASN A 156 -6.06 -11.00 4.19
N TYR A 157 -5.14 -10.08 3.92
CA TYR A 157 -3.87 -9.94 4.65
C TYR A 157 -4.02 -9.16 5.96
N PHE A 158 -5.08 -8.36 6.11
CA PHE A 158 -5.24 -7.43 7.23
C PHE A 158 -6.16 -8.02 8.31
N ARG A 159 -5.61 -8.93 9.11
CA ARG A 159 -6.37 -9.72 10.11
C ARG A 159 -6.12 -9.33 11.57
N MET A 160 -5.24 -8.37 11.81
CA MET A 160 -4.89 -7.97 13.17
C MET A 160 -6.08 -7.39 13.93
N SER A 161 -6.18 -7.68 15.23
CA SER A 161 -7.18 -7.06 16.10
C SER A 161 -6.82 -5.61 16.42
N LYS A 162 -7.80 -4.82 16.87
CA LYS A 162 -7.56 -3.44 17.27
C LYS A 162 -6.54 -3.35 18.41
N GLU A 163 -6.62 -4.24 19.39
CA GLU A 163 -5.75 -4.28 20.56
C GLU A 163 -4.30 -4.57 20.16
N ALA A 164 -4.11 -5.56 19.27
CA ALA A 164 -2.79 -5.88 18.73
C ALA A 164 -2.22 -4.71 17.91
N TRP A 165 -3.05 -4.04 17.10
CA TRP A 165 -2.62 -2.87 16.33
C TRP A 165 -2.23 -1.69 17.23
N GLU A 166 -3.00 -1.40 18.28
CA GLU A 166 -2.66 -0.36 19.25
C GLU A 166 -1.39 -0.69 20.05
N ALA A 167 -1.17 -1.97 20.38
CA ALA A 167 0.07 -2.41 21.03
C ALA A 167 1.29 -2.24 20.11
N GLU A 168 1.16 -2.63 18.85
CA GLU A 168 2.18 -2.45 17.83
C GLU A 168 2.48 -0.95 17.64
N LYS A 169 1.47 -0.09 17.45
CA LYS A 169 1.69 1.36 17.33
C LYS A 169 2.45 1.98 18.50
N LYS A 170 2.26 1.48 19.72
CA LYS A 170 2.99 1.96 20.91
C LYS A 170 4.46 1.55 20.94
N SER A 171 4.82 0.44 20.29
CA SER A 171 6.23 0.03 20.17
C SER A 171 6.98 0.82 19.11
N HIS A 172 6.28 1.41 18.14
CA HIS A 172 6.87 2.36 17.21
C HIS A 172 6.86 3.77 17.85
N GLY A 173 7.85 4.60 17.51
CA GLY A 173 7.97 5.96 18.02
C GLY A 173 6.79 6.86 17.60
N LEU A 174 7.00 8.18 17.65
CA LEU A 174 5.96 9.17 17.30
C LEU A 174 5.37 8.97 15.89
N ASP A 175 6.13 8.39 14.96
CA ASP A 175 5.69 8.11 13.59
C ASP A 175 5.96 6.66 13.21
N TRP A 176 4.96 5.99 12.62
CA TRP A 176 5.18 4.75 11.87
C TRP A 176 5.99 5.08 10.62
N LYS A 177 7.23 4.59 10.55
CA LYS A 177 8.13 4.80 9.42
C LYS A 177 8.33 3.46 8.73
N PRO A 178 7.70 3.23 7.55
CA PRO A 178 7.94 2.03 6.77
C PRO A 178 9.42 1.80 6.47
N SER A 179 10.20 2.89 6.40
CA SER A 179 11.65 2.89 6.14
C SER A 179 12.53 2.49 7.33
N VAL A 180 11.99 2.13 8.49
CA VAL A 180 12.78 1.66 9.64
C VAL A 180 12.77 0.13 9.75
N ASP A 181 11.68 -0.51 9.30
CA ASP A 181 11.48 -1.96 9.37
C ASP A 181 11.59 -2.65 7.99
N PHE A 182 12.05 -1.93 6.96
CA PHE A 182 12.19 -2.44 5.60
C PHE A 182 13.48 -3.25 5.41
N ILE A 183 13.51 -4.03 4.34
CA ILE A 183 14.69 -4.78 3.91
C ILE A 183 15.27 -4.07 2.69
N THR A 184 16.50 -3.59 2.80
CA THR A 184 17.18 -2.86 1.72
C THR A 184 17.59 -3.79 0.59
N ARG A 185 17.89 -3.22 -0.57
CA ARG A 185 18.37 -3.98 -1.72
C ARG A 185 19.74 -4.60 -1.43
N GLU A 186 20.62 -3.81 -0.83
CA GLU A 186 22.02 -4.11 -0.55
C GLU A 186 22.14 -5.28 0.44
N GLU A 187 21.27 -5.34 1.45
CA GLU A 187 21.18 -6.47 2.40
C GLU A 187 20.95 -7.84 1.73
N LEU A 188 20.34 -7.88 0.54
CA LEU A 188 20.16 -9.12 -0.23
C LEU A 188 21.22 -9.33 -1.33
N GLU A 189 22.03 -8.32 -1.64
CA GLU A 189 23.08 -8.39 -2.67
C GLU A 189 24.48 -8.66 -2.09
N ASP A 190 24.71 -8.35 -0.80
CA ASP A 190 26.03 -8.32 -0.15
C ASP A 190 26.61 -9.68 0.32
N GLU A 191 26.00 -10.83 0.03
CA GLU A 191 26.52 -12.13 0.49
C GLU A 191 26.92 -13.09 -0.66
N ASP A 192 28.19 -13.53 -0.58
CA ASP A 192 28.88 -14.45 -1.50
C ASP A 192 28.13 -15.77 -1.70
N GLU A 193 28.22 -16.29 -2.93
CA GLU A 193 27.55 -17.49 -3.43
C GLU A 193 27.75 -18.73 -2.52
N GLY A 194 26.77 -19.07 -1.68
CA GLY A 194 26.70 -20.41 -1.09
C GLY A 194 25.91 -20.58 0.22
N LEU A 195 25.70 -19.52 1.00
CA LEU A 195 24.89 -19.54 2.21
C LEU A 195 23.70 -18.59 2.03
N ARG A 196 22.49 -19.02 2.44
CA ARG A 196 21.32 -18.12 2.44
C ARG A 196 21.63 -16.95 3.36
N SER A 197 21.48 -15.72 2.87
CA SER A 197 21.83 -14.55 3.66
C SER A 197 20.96 -14.40 4.89
N ASP A 198 21.52 -13.87 5.98
CA ASP A 198 20.76 -13.59 7.20
C ASP A 198 19.56 -12.67 6.89
N ALA A 199 19.71 -11.79 5.88
CA ALA A 199 18.65 -10.95 5.35
C ALA A 199 17.55 -11.74 4.62
N GLU A 200 17.88 -12.77 3.84
CA GLU A 200 16.89 -13.66 3.21
C GLU A 200 16.09 -14.42 4.29
N ARG A 201 16.77 -14.93 5.33
CA ARG A 201 16.09 -15.59 6.46
C ARG A 201 15.14 -14.61 7.15
N ARG A 202 15.61 -13.40 7.48
CA ARG A 202 14.79 -12.34 8.09
C ARG A 202 13.58 -11.96 7.25
N LEU A 203 13.75 -11.87 5.92
CA LEU A 203 12.66 -11.59 4.98
C LEU A 203 11.59 -12.68 5.02
N ARG A 204 12.00 -13.95 4.95
CA ARG A 204 11.05 -15.09 4.98
C ARG A 204 10.31 -15.16 6.31
N GLU A 205 11.02 -15.04 7.43
CA GLU A 205 10.43 -15.02 8.77
C GLU A 205 9.43 -13.86 8.91
N ALA A 206 9.78 -12.66 8.42
CA ALA A 206 8.88 -11.51 8.45
C ALA A 206 7.66 -11.71 7.55
N LEU A 207 7.82 -12.24 6.34
CA LEU A 207 6.71 -12.54 5.44
C LEU A 207 5.75 -13.58 6.00
N GLU A 208 6.28 -14.63 6.62
CA GLU A 208 5.49 -15.67 7.28
C GLU A 208 4.76 -15.10 8.50
N GLN A 209 5.49 -14.46 9.41
CA GLN A 209 4.93 -13.93 10.66
C GLN A 209 3.90 -12.83 10.42
N ARG A 210 4.17 -11.91 9.49
CA ARG A 210 3.34 -10.72 9.28
C ARG A 210 2.20 -10.95 8.31
N TRP A 211 2.42 -11.76 7.28
CA TRP A 211 1.51 -11.87 6.13
C TRP A 211 1.02 -13.29 5.86
N GLY A 212 1.44 -14.28 6.68
CA GLY A 212 1.03 -15.68 6.55
C GLY A 212 1.50 -16.32 5.25
N HIS A 213 2.57 -15.78 4.65
CA HIS A 213 3.06 -16.23 3.34
C HIS A 213 3.88 -17.52 3.52
N LEU A 214 3.21 -18.68 3.51
CA LEU A 214 3.84 -20.00 3.65
C LEU A 214 4.13 -20.71 2.33
N ASN A 215 3.47 -20.29 1.25
CA ASN A 215 3.74 -20.83 -0.08
C ASN A 215 4.54 -19.81 -0.86
N SER A 216 5.73 -20.24 -1.32
CA SER A 216 6.49 -19.52 -2.34
C SER A 216 5.55 -19.05 -3.43
N ILE A 217 5.88 -17.91 -4.01
CA ILE A 217 5.24 -17.32 -5.19
C ILE A 217 5.04 -18.32 -6.37
N ASP A 218 5.63 -19.51 -6.30
CA ASP A 218 5.64 -20.61 -7.25
C ASP A 218 4.61 -21.73 -7.01
N ALA A 219 3.62 -21.59 -6.11
CA ALA A 219 2.62 -22.65 -5.96
C ALA A 219 1.54 -22.72 -7.07
N TYR A 220 1.59 -21.87 -8.10
CA TYR A 220 0.73 -21.95 -9.30
C TYR A 220 1.40 -21.45 -10.57
#